data_AF-A0A0L6W653-F1
#
_entry.id   AF-A0A0L6W653-F1
#
_cell.length_a   1.000
_cell.length_b   1.000
_cell.length_c   1.000
_cell.angle_alpha   90.00
_cell.angle_beta   90.00
_cell.angle_gamma   90.00
#
_symmetry.space_group_name_H-M   'P 1'
#
loop_
_entity.id
_entity.type
_entity.pdbx_description
1 polymer ?
#
loop_
_entity_poly.entity_id
_entity_poly.type
_entity_poly.pdbx_seq_one_letter_code
_entity_poly.pdbx_strand_id
1 'polypeptide(L)'
;MIRLKIIYHCFGGSHSSVTAAAIHVGILPVDRIPTREQLEQVPYFDRQVNKDHGHLRLMGIDEYDNEIYIIGRRNTHKEFESIIMNLAELFEFADDIHLVNCMPYVNWKMVVGGYTSRRLKLVSIGRPIIVKGVQYSYLKIASLVQNVKVQIAAANKKNITRNL
;
A
#
# COMPACT_ATOMS: atom_id res chain seq x y z
N MET A 1 -15.28 9.18 17.02
CA MET A 1 -15.20 8.51 15.70
C MET A 1 -13.97 7.62 15.75
N ILE A 2 -14.11 6.31 15.51
CA ILE A 2 -12.95 5.42 15.49
C ILE A 2 -12.29 5.57 14.12
N ARG A 3 -11.00 5.88 14.12
CA ARG A 3 -10.20 6.12 12.92
C ARG A 3 -9.20 4.97 12.78
N LEU A 4 -9.45 4.08 11.84
CA LEU A 4 -8.54 2.96 11.57
C LEU A 4 -7.30 3.45 10.83
N LYS A 5 -6.21 2.70 11.00
CA LYS A 5 -4.94 2.85 10.31
C LYS A 5 -4.75 1.66 9.37
N ILE A 6 -4.97 1.89 8.08
CA ILE A 6 -4.79 0.87 7.05
C ILE A 6 -3.38 1.00 6.50
N ILE A 7 -2.57 -0.05 6.65
CA ILE A 7 -1.17 -0.02 6.28
C ILE A 7 -0.91 -1.00 5.14
N TYR A 8 -0.76 -0.46 3.93
CA TYR A 8 -0.37 -1.23 2.75
C TYR A 8 1.14 -1.46 2.74
N HIS A 9 1.55 -2.72 2.68
CA HIS A 9 2.98 -3.07 2.72
C HIS A 9 3.40 -3.98 1.57
N CYS A 10 4.62 -3.74 1.08
CA CYS A 10 5.33 -4.62 0.15
C CYS A 10 6.84 -4.52 0.40
N PHE A 11 7.67 -5.16 -0.43
CA PHE A 11 9.12 -5.17 -0.23
C PHE A 11 9.74 -3.77 -0.14
N GLY A 12 9.50 -2.93 -1.15
CA GLY A 12 10.16 -1.62 -1.28
C GLY A 12 9.25 -0.42 -1.04
N GLY A 13 7.99 -0.63 -0.68
CA GLY A 13 7.05 0.46 -0.41
C GLY A 13 6.83 1.42 -1.59
N SER A 14 7.15 1.02 -2.83
CA SER A 14 7.31 1.97 -3.95
C SER A 14 6.34 1.76 -5.12
N HIS A 15 5.77 0.56 -5.26
CA HIS A 15 5.02 0.17 -6.46
C HIS A 15 3.65 -0.40 -6.10
N SER A 16 3.56 -1.67 -5.67
CA SER A 16 2.26 -2.31 -5.43
C SER A 16 1.50 -1.72 -4.23
N SER A 17 2.17 -1.51 -3.09
CA SER A 17 1.54 -0.88 -1.91
C SER A 17 1.19 0.58 -2.14
N VAL A 18 2.05 1.33 -2.83
CA VAL A 18 1.76 2.71 -3.26
C VAL A 18 0.54 2.77 -4.16
N THR A 19 0.47 1.88 -5.16
CA THR A 19 -0.67 1.83 -6.08
C THR A 19 -1.95 1.47 -5.33
N ALA A 20 -1.90 0.48 -4.44
CA ALA A 20 -3.05 0.07 -3.63
C ALA A 20 -3.55 1.22 -2.74
N ALA A 21 -2.65 1.87 -2.01
CA ALA A 21 -2.98 3.02 -1.17
C ALA A 21 -3.56 4.18 -1.98
N ALA A 22 -2.99 4.47 -3.16
CA ALA A 22 -3.48 5.53 -4.05
C ALA A 22 -4.86 5.24 -4.63
N ILE A 23 -5.19 3.98 -4.94
CA ILE A 23 -6.56 3.57 -5.28
C ILE A 23 -7.47 3.75 -4.07
N HIS A 24 -7.02 3.36 -2.88
CA HIS A 24 -7.82 3.43 -1.66
C HIS A 24 -8.29 4.86 -1.36
N VAL A 25 -7.39 5.83 -1.43
CA VAL A 25 -7.69 7.25 -1.19
C VAL A 25 -8.28 7.98 -2.41
N GLY A 26 -8.58 7.27 -3.50
CA GLY A 26 -9.21 7.85 -4.69
C GLY A 26 -8.31 8.69 -5.61
N ILE A 27 -6.98 8.65 -5.42
CA ILE A 27 -6.02 9.29 -6.35
C ILE A 27 -6.02 8.55 -7.69
N LEU A 28 -6.11 7.23 -7.66
CA LEU A 28 -6.17 6.38 -8.85
C LEU A 28 -7.55 5.74 -9.02
N PRO A 29 -8.01 5.54 -10.26
CA PRO A 29 -9.34 4.99 -10.53
C PRO A 29 -9.43 3.50 -10.15
N VAL A 30 -10.54 3.08 -9.54
CA VAL A 30 -10.73 1.67 -9.13
C VAL A 30 -11.16 0.75 -10.28
N ASP A 31 -11.71 1.31 -11.35
CA ASP A 31 -12.46 0.62 -12.40
C ASP A 31 -11.71 0.49 -13.74
N ARG A 32 -10.56 1.16 -13.89
CA ARG A 32 -9.77 1.15 -15.12
C ARG A 32 -8.27 1.23 -14.87
N ILE A 33 -7.49 0.74 -15.82
CA ILE A 33 -6.03 0.82 -15.79
C ILE A 33 -5.60 2.28 -16.05
N PRO A 34 -4.79 2.91 -15.17
CA PRO A 34 -4.36 4.29 -15.33
C PRO A 34 -3.29 4.42 -16.40
N THR A 35 -3.14 5.63 -16.93
CA THR A 35 -2.04 5.97 -17.82
C THR A 35 -0.71 6.04 -17.05
N ARG A 36 0.39 6.11 -17.80
CA ARG A 36 1.71 6.30 -17.22
C ARG A 36 1.78 7.60 -16.40
N GLU A 37 1.24 8.68 -16.95
CA GLU A 37 1.29 10.02 -16.39
C GLU A 37 0.54 10.05 -15.05
N GLN A 38 -0.63 9.41 -14.99
CA GLN A 38 -1.39 9.26 -13.75
C GLN A 38 -0.59 8.51 -12.68
N LEU A 39 0.08 7.41 -13.03
CA LEU A 39 0.91 6.66 -12.09
C LEU A 39 2.12 7.47 -11.61
N GLU A 40 2.78 8.23 -12.48
CA GLU A 40 3.97 9.01 -12.12
C GLU A 40 3.65 10.21 -11.22
N GLN A 41 2.40 10.70 -11.25
CA GLN A 41 1.90 11.75 -10.36
C GLN A 41 1.58 11.25 -8.94
N VAL A 42 1.37 9.94 -8.75
CA VAL A 42 1.05 9.36 -7.43
C VAL A 42 2.18 9.66 -6.42
N PRO A 43 1.84 10.12 -5.21
CA PRO A 43 2.82 10.28 -4.14
C PRO A 43 3.61 9.00 -3.89
N TYR A 44 4.92 9.15 -3.67
CA TYR A 44 5.85 8.05 -3.37
C TYR A 44 6.09 7.02 -4.49
N PHE A 45 5.38 7.10 -5.62
CA PHE A 45 5.50 6.13 -6.71
C PHE A 45 6.89 6.10 -7.33
N ASP A 46 7.57 4.97 -7.21
CA ASP A 46 8.95 4.79 -7.66
C ASP A 46 9.91 5.89 -7.13
N ARG A 47 9.72 6.30 -5.86
CA ARG A 47 10.56 7.32 -5.20
C ARG A 47 11.34 6.79 -4.02
N GLN A 48 10.85 5.77 -3.31
CA GLN A 48 11.54 5.29 -2.11
C GLN A 48 12.91 4.68 -2.45
N VAL A 49 13.88 4.96 -1.60
CA VAL A 49 15.21 4.38 -1.63
C VAL A 49 15.45 3.55 -0.37
N ASN A 50 16.60 2.88 -0.31
CA ASN A 50 16.90 1.93 0.76
C ASN A 50 16.74 2.48 2.19
N LYS A 51 17.05 3.78 2.39
CA LYS A 51 16.92 4.48 3.68
C LYS A 51 15.48 4.81 4.07
N ASP A 52 14.53 4.73 3.14
CA ASP A 52 13.12 5.02 3.41
C ASP A 52 12.34 3.79 3.88
N HIS A 53 12.95 2.61 3.86
CA HIS A 53 12.31 1.38 4.29
C HIS A 53 12.13 1.36 5.81
N GLY A 54 11.06 0.75 6.29
CA GLY A 54 10.67 0.78 7.70
C GLY A 54 9.95 2.05 8.14
N HIS A 55 9.86 3.08 7.29
CA HIS A 55 9.11 4.30 7.59
C HIS A 55 7.66 4.21 7.10
N LEU A 56 6.71 4.37 8.02
CA LEU A 56 5.30 4.60 7.68
C LEU A 56 5.16 5.97 7.01
N ARG A 57 4.45 6.01 5.88
CA ARG A 57 4.15 7.25 5.16
C ARG A 57 2.66 7.36 4.92
N LEU A 58 2.07 8.46 5.37
CA LEU A 58 0.67 8.75 5.12
C LEU A 58 0.48 9.01 3.62
N MET A 59 -0.44 8.26 3.01
CA MET A 59 -0.91 8.49 1.64
C MET A 59 -2.08 9.47 1.65
N GLY A 60 -3.01 9.33 2.60
CA GLY A 60 -4.18 10.19 2.71
C GLY A 60 -5.23 9.61 3.66
N ILE A 61 -6.41 10.19 3.62
CA ILE A 61 -7.59 9.77 4.41
C ILE A 61 -8.64 9.27 3.41
N ASP A 62 -9.32 8.16 3.72
CA ASP A 62 -10.38 7.59 2.88
C ASP A 62 -11.76 8.23 3.13
N GLU A 63 -12.78 7.77 2.40
CA GLU A 63 -14.16 8.25 2.53
C GLU A 63 -14.84 7.92 3.88
N TYR A 64 -14.21 7.09 4.72
CA TYR A 64 -14.68 6.70 6.05
C TYR A 64 -13.83 7.30 7.18
N ASP A 65 -13.00 8.31 6.87
CA ASP A 65 -12.05 8.97 7.78
C ASP A 65 -10.92 8.07 8.32
N ASN A 66 -10.65 6.94 7.67
CA ASN A 66 -9.52 6.10 8.02
C ASN A 66 -8.22 6.66 7.42
N GLU A 67 -7.10 6.49 8.14
CA GLU A 67 -5.79 6.89 7.66
C GLU A 67 -5.13 5.77 6.85
N ILE A 68 -4.69 6.10 5.64
CA ILE A 68 -4.08 5.14 4.72
C ILE A 68 -2.58 5.37 4.66
N TYR A 69 -1.80 4.35 5.02
CA TYR A 69 -0.35 4.38 5.06
C TYR A 69 0.28 3.38 4.09
N ILE A 70 1.54 3.66 3.74
CA ILE A 70 2.42 2.72 3.04
C ILE A 70 3.69 2.45 3.86
N ILE A 71 4.27 1.26 3.69
CA ILE A 71 5.59 0.92 4.23
C ILE A 71 6.31 -0.11 3.35
N GLY A 72 7.63 0.07 3.21
CA GLY A 72 8.53 -0.91 2.61
C GLY A 72 9.17 -1.78 3.67
N ARG A 73 8.89 -3.10 3.64
CA ARG A 73 9.30 -4.05 4.70
C ARG A 73 10.52 -4.92 4.38
N ARG A 74 11.14 -4.80 3.21
CA ARG A 74 12.23 -5.71 2.79
C ARG A 74 11.80 -7.18 2.88
N ASN A 75 12.74 -8.05 3.26
CA ASN A 75 12.59 -9.49 3.44
C ASN A 75 11.97 -9.86 4.80
N THR A 76 11.48 -8.90 5.60
CA THR A 76 10.73 -9.27 6.81
C THR A 76 9.36 -9.77 6.33
N HIS A 77 9.20 -11.09 6.29
CA HIS A 77 8.06 -11.80 5.74
C HIS A 77 6.90 -11.78 6.73
N LYS A 78 6.56 -12.91 7.35
CA LYS A 78 5.48 -12.98 8.33
C LYS A 78 5.84 -12.25 9.63
N GLU A 79 7.14 -12.09 9.88
CA GLU A 79 7.70 -11.40 11.03
C GLU A 79 7.25 -9.94 11.08
N PHE A 80 7.09 -9.28 9.92
CA PHE A 80 6.64 -7.88 9.87
C PHE A 80 5.25 -7.71 10.47
N GLU A 81 4.27 -8.48 9.98
CA GLU A 81 2.89 -8.38 10.45
C GLU A 81 2.81 -8.77 11.93
N SER A 82 3.52 -9.83 12.32
CA SER A 82 3.58 -10.27 13.71
C SER A 82 4.16 -9.19 14.64
N ILE A 83 5.28 -8.56 14.29
CA ILE A 83 5.90 -7.51 15.13
C ILE A 83 4.94 -6.33 15.29
N ILE A 84 4.32 -5.86 14.20
CA ILE A 84 3.41 -4.72 14.26
C ILE A 84 2.18 -5.05 15.11
N MET A 85 1.57 -6.23 14.94
CA MET A 85 0.40 -6.62 15.71
C MET A 85 0.73 -6.86 17.18
N ASN A 86 1.85 -7.50 17.52
CA ASN A 86 2.27 -7.67 18.92
C ASN A 86 2.52 -6.33 19.61
N LEU A 87 3.13 -5.36 18.93
CA LEU A 87 3.29 -4.01 19.47
C LEU A 87 1.92 -3.33 19.63
N ALA A 88 1.03 -3.48 18.65
CA ALA A 88 -0.31 -2.91 18.74
C ALA A 88 -1.15 -3.51 19.88
N GLU A 89 -1.00 -4.79 20.15
CA GLU A 89 -1.61 -5.46 21.31
C GLU A 89 -1.00 -4.95 22.63
N LEU A 90 0.33 -4.85 22.71
CA LEU A 90 1.04 -4.35 23.90
C LEU A 90 0.62 -2.93 24.29
N PHE A 91 0.30 -2.10 23.30
CA PHE A 91 -0.13 -0.72 23.49
C PHE A 91 -1.65 -0.51 23.30
N GLU A 92 -2.43 -1.60 23.28
CA GLU A 92 -3.90 -1.58 23.27
C GLU A 92 -4.56 -0.86 22.08
N PHE A 93 -3.93 -0.86 20.90
CA PHE A 93 -4.48 -0.29 19.66
C PHE A 93 -4.56 -1.31 18.49
N ALA A 94 -4.46 -2.61 18.78
CA ALA A 94 -4.53 -3.67 17.76
C ALA A 94 -5.82 -3.60 16.91
N ASP A 95 -6.96 -3.30 17.53
CA ASP A 95 -8.25 -3.16 16.84
C ASP A 95 -8.31 -1.95 15.89
N ASP A 96 -7.37 -1.00 16.00
CA ASP A 96 -7.27 0.19 15.15
C ASP A 96 -6.37 -0.02 13.92
N ILE A 97 -5.65 -1.14 13.81
CA ILE A 97 -4.70 -1.40 12.72
C ILE A 97 -5.22 -2.47 11.77
N HIS A 98 -5.11 -2.18 10.47
CA HIS A 98 -5.37 -3.15 9.41
C HIS A 98 -4.16 -3.24 8.46
N LEU A 99 -3.42 -4.34 8.51
CA LEU A 99 -2.27 -4.59 7.64
C LEU A 99 -2.71 -5.24 6.33
N VAL A 100 -2.21 -4.72 5.20
CA VAL A 100 -2.54 -5.24 3.87
C VAL A 100 -1.29 -5.61 3.08
N ASN A 101 -1.11 -6.89 2.84
CA ASN A 101 0.03 -7.43 2.10
C ASN A 101 -0.16 -7.32 0.59
N CYS A 102 0.63 -6.46 -0.06
CA CYS A 102 0.61 -6.29 -1.51
C CYS A 102 1.65 -7.13 -2.27
N MET A 103 2.41 -8.00 -1.58
CA MET A 103 3.42 -8.86 -2.23
C MET A 103 2.84 -9.81 -3.30
N PRO A 104 1.66 -10.43 -3.12
CA PRO A 104 1.09 -11.34 -4.14
C PRO A 104 0.84 -10.69 -5.51
N TYR A 105 0.79 -9.35 -5.56
CA TYR A 105 0.52 -8.59 -6.78
C TYR A 105 1.80 -8.05 -7.44
N VAL A 106 2.95 -8.26 -6.82
CA VAL A 106 4.26 -7.90 -7.37
C VAL A 106 4.64 -8.90 -8.47
N ASN A 107 5.05 -8.39 -9.63
CA ASN A 107 5.54 -9.20 -10.74
C ASN A 107 6.99 -8.86 -11.10
N TRP A 108 7.61 -9.71 -11.90
CA TRP A 108 9.03 -9.59 -12.27
C TRP A 108 9.38 -8.25 -12.91
N LYS A 109 8.45 -7.61 -13.64
CA LYS A 109 8.69 -6.28 -14.25
C LYS A 109 8.88 -5.22 -13.17
N MET A 110 8.06 -5.26 -12.11
CA MET A 110 8.24 -4.35 -10.96
C MET A 110 9.57 -4.60 -10.26
N VAL A 111 10.00 -5.86 -10.13
CA VAL A 111 11.28 -6.22 -9.50
C VAL A 111 12.45 -5.70 -10.32
N VAL A 112 12.52 -6.06 -11.61
CA VAL A 112 13.59 -5.64 -12.52
C VAL A 112 13.60 -4.13 -12.69
N GLY A 113 12.45 -3.52 -12.95
CA GLY A 113 12.34 -2.08 -13.12
C GLY A 113 12.65 -1.31 -11.84
N GLY A 114 12.24 -1.83 -10.66
CA GLY A 114 12.59 -1.31 -9.35
C GLY A 114 14.09 -1.35 -9.08
N TYR A 115 14.74 -2.46 -9.37
CA TYR A 115 16.19 -2.59 -9.27
C TYR A 115 16.90 -1.58 -10.20
N THR A 116 16.51 -1.53 -11.47
CA THR A 116 17.11 -0.63 -12.46
C THR A 116 16.93 0.84 -12.09
N SER A 117 15.73 1.24 -11.68
CA SER A 117 15.43 2.65 -11.35
C SER A 117 16.01 3.08 -10.00
N ARG A 118 15.92 2.24 -8.96
CA ARG A 118 16.29 2.61 -7.58
C ARG A 118 17.71 2.22 -7.20
N ARG A 119 18.19 1.04 -7.62
CA ARG A 119 19.53 0.54 -7.26
C ARG A 119 20.60 1.02 -8.24
N LEU A 120 20.33 0.95 -9.54
CA LEU A 120 21.26 1.42 -10.58
C LEU A 120 21.09 2.91 -10.90
N LYS A 121 20.06 3.57 -10.35
CA LYS A 121 19.71 4.98 -10.59
C LYS A 121 19.37 5.30 -12.06
N LEU A 122 19.06 4.29 -12.86
CA LEU A 122 18.66 4.42 -14.27
C LEU A 122 17.15 4.62 -14.39
N VAL A 123 16.67 5.75 -13.86
CA VAL A 123 15.23 6.03 -13.70
C VAL A 123 14.48 6.02 -15.04
N SER A 124 15.04 6.63 -16.08
CA SER A 124 14.43 6.71 -17.42
C SER A 124 14.20 5.34 -18.07
N ILE A 125 14.98 4.33 -17.68
CA ILE A 125 14.87 2.95 -18.20
C ILE A 125 14.00 2.10 -17.28
N GLY A 126 14.22 2.16 -15.96
CA GLY A 126 13.52 1.31 -15.01
C GLY A 126 12.04 1.67 -14.85
N ARG A 127 11.69 2.96 -14.88
CA ARG A 127 10.33 3.42 -14.63
C ARG A 127 9.31 2.98 -15.68
N PRO A 128 9.59 3.02 -17.00
CA PRO A 128 8.70 2.43 -18.00
C PRO A 128 8.40 0.94 -17.73
N ILE A 129 9.39 0.16 -17.30
CA ILE A 129 9.22 -1.26 -16.98
C ILE A 129 8.30 -1.44 -15.75
N ILE A 130 8.51 -0.61 -14.71
CA ILE A 130 7.65 -0.58 -13.53
C ILE A 130 6.22 -0.26 -13.91
N VAL A 131 6.00 0.79 -14.71
CA VAL A 131 4.67 1.22 -15.16
C VAL A 131 3.94 0.06 -15.86
N LYS A 132 4.60 -0.64 -16.79
CA LYS A 132 4.02 -1.83 -17.43
C LYS A 132 3.74 -2.96 -16.45
N GLY A 133 4.59 -3.15 -15.44
CA GLY A 133 4.36 -4.08 -14.35
C GLY A 133 3.13 -3.74 -13.52
N VAL A 134 2.96 -2.47 -13.14
CA VAL A 134 1.81 -1.97 -12.38
C VAL A 134 0.54 -2.10 -13.19
N GLN A 135 0.53 -1.64 -14.44
CA GLN A 135 -0.62 -1.77 -15.33
C GLN A 135 -1.06 -3.23 -15.50
N TYR A 136 -0.10 -4.16 -15.61
CA TYR A 136 -0.40 -5.60 -15.72
C TYR A 136 -1.11 -6.17 -14.49
N SER A 137 -0.70 -5.76 -13.28
CA SER A 137 -1.33 -6.21 -12.02
C SER A 137 -2.49 -5.32 -11.55
N TYR A 138 -2.80 -4.25 -12.28
CA TYR A 138 -3.56 -3.12 -11.74
C TYR A 138 -4.96 -3.51 -11.25
N LEU A 139 -5.76 -4.15 -12.10
CA LEU A 139 -7.14 -4.52 -11.74
C LEU A 139 -7.18 -5.49 -10.56
N LYS A 140 -6.17 -6.38 -10.44
CA LYS A 140 -6.04 -7.27 -9.28
C LYS A 140 -5.75 -6.49 -7.99
N ILE A 141 -4.92 -5.45 -8.07
CA ILE A 141 -4.66 -4.54 -6.95
C ILE A 141 -5.93 -3.73 -6.61
N ALA A 142 -6.69 -3.28 -7.61
CA ALA A 142 -7.96 -2.59 -7.38
C ALA A 142 -8.98 -3.49 -6.67
N SER A 143 -9.09 -4.76 -7.09
CA SER A 143 -9.93 -5.75 -6.41
C SER A 143 -9.49 -6.02 -4.97
N LEU A 144 -8.17 -6.07 -4.70
CA LEU A 144 -7.65 -6.14 -3.31
C LEU A 144 -8.20 -4.98 -2.48
N VAL A 145 -8.10 -3.75 -2.99
CA VAL A 145 -8.53 -2.55 -2.28
C VAL A 145 -10.04 -2.57 -2.02
N GLN A 146 -10.84 -3.00 -3.00
CA GLN A 146 -12.29 -3.15 -2.82
C GLN A 146 -12.62 -4.16 -1.71
N ASN A 147 -11.96 -5.32 -1.70
CA ASN A 147 -12.15 -6.32 -0.65
C ASN A 147 -11.77 -5.78 0.74
N VAL A 148 -10.66 -5.04 0.84
CA VAL A 148 -10.24 -4.39 2.08
C VAL A 148 -11.28 -3.39 2.56
N LYS A 149 -11.81 -2.53 1.68
CA LYS A 149 -12.89 -1.59 2.04
C LYS A 149 -14.14 -2.29 2.56
N VAL A 150 -14.54 -3.42 1.95
CA VAL A 150 -15.67 -4.23 2.44
C VAL A 150 -15.40 -4.80 3.83
N GLN A 151 -14.20 -5.32 4.09
CA GLN A 151 -13.81 -5.86 5.40
C GLN A 151 -13.81 -4.77 6.48
N ILE A 152 -13.26 -3.60 6.17
CA ILE A 152 -13.19 -2.46 7.08
C ILE A 152 -14.58 -1.89 7.38
N ALA A 153 -15.45 -1.77 6.38
CA ALA A 153 -16.82 -1.29 6.59
C ALA A 153 -17.59 -2.19 7.59
N ALA A 154 -17.32 -3.50 7.59
CA ALA A 154 -17.87 -4.43 8.58
C ALA A 154 -17.26 -4.23 9.99
N ALA A 155 -15.95 -3.93 10.07
CA ALA A 155 -15.27 -3.65 11.34
C ALA A 155 -15.73 -2.32 11.97
N ASN A 156 -15.83 -1.26 11.17
CA ASN A 156 -16.32 0.06 11.61
C ASN A 156 -17.73 -0.02 12.22
N LYS A 157 -18.61 -0.86 11.66
CA LYS A 157 -19.95 -1.10 12.25
C LYS A 157 -19.87 -1.73 13.65
N LYS A 158 -19.02 -2.73 13.86
CA LYS A 158 -18.85 -3.39 15.18
C LYS A 158 -18.30 -2.42 16.23
N ASN A 159 -17.36 -1.57 15.83
CA ASN A 159 -16.70 -0.60 16.69
C ASN A 159 -17.63 0.54 17.14
N ILE A 160 -18.61 0.92 16.31
CA ILE A 160 -19.68 1.84 16.70
C ILE A 160 -20.58 1.19 17.77
N THR A 161 -20.94 -0.09 17.61
CA THR A 161 -21.82 -0.80 18.56
C THR A 161 -21.18 -1.07 19.91
N ARG A 162 -19.84 -1.17 19.99
CA ARG A 162 -19.10 -1.35 21.26
C ARG A 162 -18.99 -0.09 22.13
N ASN A 163 -19.15 1.10 21.53
CA ASN A 163 -19.01 2.39 22.22
C ASN A 163 -20.37 3.06 22.53
N LEU A 164 -21.47 2.32 22.37
CA LEU A 164 -22.82 2.68 22.77
C LEU A 164 -23.24 1.82 23.97
#